data_AF-X1J3R5-F1
#
_entry.id   AF-X1J3R5-F1
#
_cell.length_a   1.000
_cell.length_b   1.000
_cell.length_c   1.000
_cell.angle_alpha   90.00
_cell.angle_beta   90.00
_cell.angle_gamma   90.00
#
_symmetry.space_group_name_H-M   'P 1'
#
loop_
_entity.id
_entity.type
_entity.pdbx_description
1 polymer ?
#
loop_
_entity_poly.entity_id
_entity_poly.type
_entity_poly.pdbx_seq_one_letter_code
_entity_poly.pdbx_strand_id
1 'polypeptide(L)'
;WKRKFHCEGLNWGIVDLNKAVKPGLTIVDGTFATDSASRTMHPLGVIVASNDLVATDAVCARLMGFDPLKIEHIRFAQEAGLGIADLSKIEIRGEKLEEFIGKVAFQPPENPFEFAKQSKGGIRIIQGNPCSTCLTALGSALASFKDRLRDFKNLVVLIGPTAKLPMGNRKLLIVGTCLKKYKHKGIYIHGCPPTPYRPAGTGSLEDALSQMLQEEE
;
A
#
# COMPACT_ATOMS: atom_id res chain seq x y z
N TRP A 1 19.04 0.73 4.26
CA TRP A 1 18.57 1.07 2.90
C TRP A 1 17.07 0.91 2.68
N LYS A 2 16.49 -0.32 2.71
CA LYS A 2 15.04 -0.57 2.56
C LYS A 2 14.12 0.44 3.28
N ARG A 3 14.31 0.65 4.59
CA ARG A 3 13.53 1.65 5.36
C ARG A 3 13.77 3.11 4.95
N LYS A 4 14.94 3.43 4.41
CA LYS A 4 15.30 4.77 3.92
C LYS A 4 14.44 5.15 2.70
N PHE A 5 14.29 4.23 1.74
CA PHE A 5 13.39 4.45 0.59
C PHE A 5 11.94 4.69 1.00
N HIS A 6 11.45 4.02 2.04
CA HIS A 6 10.09 4.27 2.56
C HIS A 6 9.92 5.67 3.15
N CYS A 7 11.01 6.36 3.52
CA CYS A 7 10.98 7.72 4.06
C CYS A 7 11.32 8.80 3.02
N GLU A 8 11.96 8.44 1.91
CA GLU A 8 12.46 9.39 0.91
C GLU A 8 11.72 9.31 -0.43
N GLY A 9 10.95 8.23 -0.64
CA GLY A 9 10.15 8.01 -1.84
C GLY A 9 10.32 6.58 -2.34
N LEU A 10 9.44 5.69 -1.90
CA LEU A 10 9.61 4.26 -2.12
C LEU A 10 9.61 3.89 -3.61
N ASN A 11 8.62 4.38 -4.34
CA ASN A 11 8.44 3.99 -5.75
C ASN A 11 9.65 4.43 -6.61
N TRP A 12 10.15 5.66 -6.43
CA TRP A 12 11.36 6.11 -7.12
C TRP A 12 12.63 5.41 -6.62
N GLY A 13 12.72 5.10 -5.32
CA GLY A 13 13.83 4.30 -4.79
C GLY A 13 13.94 2.91 -5.42
N ILE A 14 12.80 2.29 -5.78
CA ILE A 14 12.77 1.02 -6.54
C ILE A 14 13.32 1.24 -7.95
N VAL A 15 12.90 2.31 -8.64
CA VAL A 15 13.38 2.65 -9.98
C VAL A 15 14.88 2.94 -9.97
N ASP A 16 15.36 3.77 -9.04
CA ASP A 16 16.77 4.15 -8.93
C ASP A 16 17.65 2.93 -8.64
N LEU A 17 17.18 2.00 -7.79
CA LEU A 17 17.89 0.76 -7.53
C LEU A 17 18.05 -0.08 -8.81
N ASN A 18 16.99 -0.20 -9.62
CA ASN A 18 17.03 -0.97 -10.87
C ASN A 18 17.81 -0.25 -11.99
N LYS A 19 17.97 1.08 -11.91
CA LYS A 19 18.91 1.82 -12.77
C LYS A 19 20.36 1.55 -12.38
N ALA A 20 20.65 1.52 -11.08
CA ALA A 20 21.99 1.29 -10.57
C ALA A 20 22.44 -0.17 -10.74
N VAL A 21 21.51 -1.10 -10.54
CA VAL A 21 21.75 -2.55 -10.65
C VAL A 21 20.63 -3.14 -11.49
N LYS A 22 20.86 -3.23 -12.81
CA LYS A 22 19.88 -3.77 -13.75
C LYS A 22 19.87 -5.30 -13.68
N PRO A 23 18.76 -5.94 -13.28
CA PRO A 23 18.64 -7.39 -13.32
C PRO A 23 18.77 -7.92 -14.76
N GLY A 24 19.54 -9.00 -14.95
CA GLY A 24 19.67 -9.66 -16.26
C GLY A 24 18.56 -10.67 -16.53
N LEU A 25 17.95 -11.22 -15.48
CA LEU A 25 16.82 -12.16 -15.52
C LEU A 25 16.02 -12.02 -14.22
N THR A 26 14.71 -11.85 -14.36
CA THR A 26 13.75 -11.83 -13.26
C THR A 26 12.86 -13.07 -13.36
N ILE A 27 12.65 -13.75 -12.24
CA ILE A 27 11.80 -14.95 -12.15
C ILE A 27 10.88 -14.77 -10.95
N VAL A 28 9.58 -14.97 -11.16
CA VAL A 28 8.55 -14.97 -10.12
C VAL A 28 7.92 -16.37 -10.07
N ASP A 29 8.02 -17.00 -8.90
CA ASP A 29 7.29 -18.25 -8.60
C ASP A 29 5.88 -17.91 -8.17
N GLY A 30 4.91 -18.26 -9.01
CA GLY A 30 3.49 -18.13 -8.78
C GLY A 30 2.80 -19.48 -8.59
N THR A 31 3.52 -20.53 -8.15
CA THR A 31 2.92 -21.83 -7.85
C THR A 31 1.74 -21.66 -6.89
N PHE A 32 1.95 -20.82 -5.86
CA PHE A 32 0.91 -20.31 -4.99
C PHE A 32 0.99 -18.78 -4.93
N ALA A 33 -0.18 -18.13 -5.02
CA ALA A 33 -0.29 -16.69 -4.87
C ALA A 33 -1.12 -16.35 -3.63
N THR A 34 -0.59 -15.48 -2.77
CA THR A 34 -1.27 -15.05 -1.55
C THR A 34 -2.00 -13.73 -1.77
N ASP A 35 -3.30 -13.72 -1.58
CA ASP A 35 -4.08 -12.50 -1.44
C ASP A 35 -3.95 -12.00 0.00
N SER A 36 -3.19 -10.93 0.21
CA SER A 36 -2.98 -10.34 1.53
C SER A 36 -4.23 -9.71 2.13
N ALA A 37 -5.19 -9.27 1.31
CA ALA A 37 -6.41 -8.63 1.77
C ALA A 37 -7.39 -9.67 2.31
N SER A 38 -7.61 -10.77 1.58
CA SER A 38 -8.44 -11.90 2.04
C SER A 38 -7.70 -12.90 2.93
N ARG A 39 -6.37 -12.78 3.04
CA ARG A 39 -5.47 -13.73 3.74
C ARG A 39 -5.60 -15.16 3.21
N THR A 40 -5.95 -15.29 1.93
CA THR A 40 -6.15 -16.57 1.25
C THR A 40 -4.97 -16.88 0.34
N MET A 41 -4.63 -18.16 0.21
CA MET A 41 -3.62 -18.63 -0.73
C MET A 41 -4.30 -19.39 -1.86
N HIS A 42 -3.94 -19.08 -3.10
CA HIS A 42 -4.53 -19.65 -4.28
C HIS A 42 -3.47 -20.41 -5.09
N PRO A 43 -3.72 -21.68 -5.49
CA PRO A 43 -2.86 -22.36 -6.43
C PRO A 43 -3.01 -21.70 -7.81
N LEU A 44 -1.94 -21.11 -8.35
CA LEU A 44 -1.93 -20.56 -9.71
C LEU A 44 -1.18 -21.49 -10.68
N GLY A 45 -0.09 -22.11 -10.20
CA GLY A 45 0.69 -23.06 -10.98
C GLY A 45 1.49 -22.42 -12.12
N VAL A 46 1.95 -21.18 -11.96
CA VAL A 46 2.71 -20.46 -13.01
C VAL A 46 4.10 -20.07 -12.55
N ILE A 47 5.03 -19.98 -13.50
CA ILE A 47 6.30 -19.30 -13.33
C ILE A 47 6.36 -18.20 -14.39
N VAL A 48 6.64 -16.96 -13.98
CA VAL A 48 6.84 -15.84 -14.89
C VAL A 48 8.32 -15.51 -14.91
N ALA A 49 8.93 -15.51 -16.10
CA ALA A 49 10.36 -15.20 -16.24
C ALA A 49 10.60 -14.29 -17.45
N SER A 50 11.46 -13.29 -17.30
CA SER A 50 11.86 -12.40 -18.39
C SER A 50 13.18 -11.70 -18.07
N ASN A 51 13.90 -11.27 -19.10
CA ASN A 51 15.02 -10.33 -18.97
C ASN A 51 14.56 -8.87 -18.87
N ASP A 52 13.26 -8.60 -19.05
CA ASP A 52 12.61 -7.32 -18.77
C ASP A 52 11.82 -7.42 -17.45
N LEU A 53 12.35 -6.76 -16.41
CA LEU A 53 11.74 -6.76 -15.06
C LEU A 53 10.37 -6.08 -15.02
N VAL A 54 10.16 -5.04 -15.84
CA VAL A 54 8.91 -4.29 -15.86
C VAL A 54 7.83 -5.14 -16.53
N ALA A 55 8.21 -5.87 -17.58
CA ALA A 55 7.32 -6.83 -18.23
C ALA A 55 6.92 -7.96 -17.28
N THR A 56 7.86 -8.51 -16.49
CA THR A 56 7.55 -9.51 -15.46
C THR A 56 6.51 -8.99 -14.47
N ASP A 57 6.76 -7.83 -13.87
CA ASP A 57 5.84 -7.24 -12.89
C ASP A 57 4.47 -6.90 -13.52
N ALA A 58 4.46 -6.43 -14.77
CA ALA A 58 3.22 -6.12 -15.48
C ALA A 58 2.38 -7.37 -15.76
N VAL A 59 3.01 -8.47 -16.18
CA VAL A 59 2.33 -9.77 -16.36
C VAL A 59 1.80 -10.28 -15.02
N CYS A 60 2.58 -10.20 -13.93
CA CYS A 60 2.13 -10.59 -12.59
C CYS A 60 0.95 -9.74 -12.11
N ALA A 61 0.99 -8.42 -12.28
CA ALA A 61 -0.13 -7.54 -11.95
C ALA A 61 -1.42 -7.95 -12.70
N ARG A 62 -1.27 -8.28 -13.98
CA ARG A 62 -2.39 -8.68 -14.85
C ARG A 62 -2.93 -10.06 -14.52
N LEU A 63 -2.07 -11.01 -14.15
CA LEU A 63 -2.48 -12.32 -13.60
C LEU A 63 -3.37 -12.15 -12.37
N MET A 64 -3.07 -11.16 -11.52
CA MET A 64 -3.88 -10.82 -10.35
C MET A 64 -5.13 -9.97 -10.69
N GLY A 65 -5.36 -9.63 -11.96
CA GLY A 65 -6.50 -8.83 -12.39
C GLY A 65 -6.32 -7.31 -12.22
N PHE A 66 -5.12 -6.83 -11.89
CA PHE A 66 -4.84 -5.41 -11.72
C PHE A 66 -4.24 -4.79 -12.98
N ASP A 67 -4.55 -3.51 -13.20
CA ASP A 67 -3.91 -2.71 -14.25
C ASP A 67 -2.48 -2.32 -13.83
N PRO A 68 -1.44 -2.75 -14.56
CA PRO A 68 -0.04 -2.50 -14.20
C PRO A 68 0.31 -1.02 -14.21
N LEU A 69 -0.34 -0.21 -15.07
CA LEU A 69 -0.07 1.23 -15.14
C LEU A 69 -0.69 2.02 -13.99
N LYS A 70 -1.61 1.43 -13.23
CA LYS A 70 -2.12 2.00 -11.97
C LYS A 70 -1.18 1.73 -10.78
N ILE A 71 -0.20 0.85 -10.93
CA ILE A 71 0.80 0.56 -9.91
C ILE A 71 1.99 1.50 -10.11
N GLU A 72 2.18 2.42 -9.16
CA GLU A 72 3.08 3.57 -9.32
C GLU A 72 4.52 3.19 -9.70
N HIS A 73 5.13 2.22 -9.03
CA HIS A 73 6.51 1.84 -9.32
C HIS A 73 6.67 1.12 -10.67
N ILE A 74 5.67 0.35 -11.13
CA ILE A 74 5.69 -0.26 -12.47
C ILE A 74 5.61 0.84 -13.53
N ARG A 75 4.67 1.77 -13.37
CA ARG A 75 4.53 2.91 -14.29
C ARG A 75 5.79 3.78 -14.31
N PHE A 76 6.33 4.15 -13.15
CA PHE A 76 7.57 4.95 -13.06
C PHE A 76 8.77 4.22 -13.67
N ALA A 77 8.88 2.90 -13.49
CA ALA A 77 9.96 2.11 -14.09
C ALA A 77 9.88 2.11 -15.62
N GLN A 78 8.67 1.99 -16.19
CA GLN A 78 8.45 2.14 -17.63
C GLN A 78 8.81 3.55 -18.11
N GLU A 79 8.30 4.60 -17.44
CA GLU A 79 8.60 6.00 -17.77
C GLU A 79 10.11 6.30 -17.70
N ALA A 80 10.82 5.59 -16.85
CA ALA A 80 12.27 5.66 -16.71
C ALA A 80 13.07 4.81 -17.71
N GLY A 81 12.41 4.10 -18.63
CA GLY A 81 13.05 3.30 -19.67
C GLY A 81 13.65 1.98 -19.18
N LEU A 82 13.21 1.46 -18.03
CA LEU A 82 13.72 0.20 -17.49
C LEU A 82 13.12 -1.04 -18.15
N GLY A 83 12.00 -0.89 -18.85
CA GLY A 83 11.27 -1.98 -19.50
C GLY A 83 9.87 -1.56 -19.93
N ILE A 84 9.05 -2.53 -20.31
CA ILE A 84 7.71 -2.31 -20.87
C ILE A 84 6.63 -2.87 -19.95
N ALA A 85 5.63 -2.05 -19.59
CA ALA A 85 4.46 -2.47 -18.81
C ALA A 85 3.19 -2.64 -19.67
N ASP A 86 3.19 -2.10 -20.89
CA ASP A 86 2.12 -2.26 -21.86
C ASP A 86 2.10 -3.70 -22.41
N LEU A 87 1.14 -4.51 -21.94
CA LEU A 87 0.98 -5.91 -22.35
C LEU A 87 0.90 -6.11 -23.87
N SER A 88 0.37 -5.14 -24.62
CA SER A 88 0.25 -5.27 -26.08
C SER A 88 1.60 -5.32 -26.80
N LYS A 89 2.68 -4.92 -26.10
CA LYS A 89 4.05 -4.90 -26.58
C LYS A 89 4.92 -5.99 -25.97
N ILE A 90 4.34 -6.86 -25.16
CA ILE A 90 5.04 -7.97 -24.50
C ILE A 90 4.75 -9.25 -25.25
N GLU A 91 5.78 -9.90 -25.78
CA GLU A 91 5.68 -11.25 -26.35
C GLU A 91 5.59 -12.26 -25.20
N ILE A 92 4.45 -12.92 -25.06
CA ILE A 92 4.24 -13.99 -24.07
C ILE A 92 4.52 -15.32 -24.75
N ARG A 93 5.42 -16.12 -24.17
CA ARG A 93 5.76 -17.48 -24.62
C ARG A 93 5.30 -18.50 -23.60
N GLY A 94 4.81 -19.64 -24.09
CA GLY A 94 4.26 -20.70 -23.25
C GLY A 94 2.75 -20.54 -23.06
N GLU A 95 2.31 -20.60 -21.81
CA GLU A 95 0.90 -20.52 -21.44
C GLU A 95 0.28 -19.15 -21.77
N LYS A 96 -0.98 -19.16 -22.23
CA LYS A 96 -1.69 -17.93 -22.57
C LYS A 96 -2.17 -17.21 -21.32
N LEU A 97 -1.85 -15.92 -21.22
CA LEU A 97 -2.20 -15.11 -20.05
C LEU A 97 -3.71 -15.10 -19.76
N GLU A 98 -4.52 -15.07 -20.81
CA GLU A 98 -5.99 -15.05 -20.74
C GLU A 98 -6.57 -16.28 -20.03
N GLU A 99 -5.85 -17.40 -20.04
CA GLU A 99 -6.27 -18.62 -19.35
C GLU A 99 -6.16 -18.49 -17.83
N PHE A 100 -5.39 -17.52 -17.32
CA PHE A 100 -5.14 -17.36 -15.89
C PHE A 100 -5.86 -16.14 -15.30
N ILE A 101 -6.11 -15.11 -16.11
CA ILE A 101 -6.85 -13.93 -15.67
C ILE A 101 -8.25 -14.35 -15.21
N GLY A 102 -8.59 -13.99 -13.97
CA GLY A 102 -9.91 -14.26 -13.38
C GLY A 102 -10.09 -15.68 -12.83
N LYS A 103 -9.10 -16.59 -12.97
CA LYS A 103 -9.12 -17.89 -12.25
C LYS A 103 -9.13 -17.69 -10.73
N VAL A 104 -8.51 -16.61 -10.27
CA VAL A 104 -8.44 -16.22 -8.86
C VAL A 104 -8.91 -14.78 -8.73
N ALA A 105 -9.83 -14.56 -7.79
CA ALA A 105 -10.37 -13.23 -7.49
C ALA A 105 -9.55 -12.56 -6.37
N PHE A 106 -8.42 -11.95 -6.73
CA PHE A 106 -7.67 -11.11 -5.79
C PHE A 106 -8.52 -9.92 -5.38
N GLN A 107 -8.63 -9.71 -4.06
CA GLN A 107 -9.36 -8.56 -3.56
C GLN A 107 -8.49 -7.30 -3.67
N PRO A 108 -9.02 -6.19 -4.21
CA PRO A 108 -8.33 -4.91 -4.10
C PRO A 108 -8.18 -4.54 -2.62
N PRO A 109 -7.09 -3.87 -2.23
CA PRO A 109 -6.93 -3.44 -0.85
C PRO A 109 -7.99 -2.41 -0.47
N GLU A 110 -8.39 -2.45 0.79
CA GLU A 110 -9.30 -1.46 1.37
C GLU A 110 -8.77 -0.03 1.20
N ASN A 111 -9.62 0.87 0.70
CA ASN A 111 -9.23 2.24 0.40
C ASN A 111 -9.59 3.19 1.56
N PRO A 112 -8.62 3.67 2.35
CA PRO A 112 -8.90 4.53 3.50
C PRO A 112 -9.56 5.87 3.11
N PHE A 113 -9.35 6.36 1.89
CA PHE A 113 -9.96 7.61 1.43
C PHE A 113 -11.47 7.47 1.19
N GLU A 114 -11.94 6.29 0.81
CA GLU A 114 -13.38 6.04 0.67
C GLU A 114 -14.07 6.01 2.05
N PHE A 115 -13.46 5.37 3.04
CA PHE A 115 -13.97 5.41 4.41
C PHE A 115 -13.95 6.83 5.00
N ALA A 116 -12.89 7.60 4.72
CA ALA A 116 -12.84 9.00 5.12
C ALA A 116 -13.98 9.82 4.49
N LYS A 117 -14.35 9.59 3.22
CA LYS A 117 -15.54 10.23 2.62
C LYS A 117 -16.84 9.80 3.29
N GLN A 118 -16.99 8.52 3.63
CA GLN A 118 -18.20 7.97 4.27
C GLN A 118 -18.45 8.58 5.66
N SER A 119 -17.40 9.04 6.34
CA SER A 119 -17.50 9.77 7.62
C SER A 119 -18.18 11.16 7.50
N LYS A 120 -18.48 11.64 6.28
CA LYS A 120 -19.05 12.98 6.02
C LYS A 120 -18.26 14.13 6.67
N GLY A 121 -16.94 14.04 6.64
CA GLY A 121 -16.03 15.07 7.16
C GLY A 121 -15.55 14.83 8.60
N GLY A 122 -16.02 13.76 9.26
CA GLY A 122 -15.54 13.34 10.57
C GLY A 122 -14.06 12.92 10.57
N ILE A 123 -13.60 12.34 9.46
CA ILE A 123 -12.24 11.87 9.24
C ILE A 123 -11.61 12.62 8.07
N ARG A 124 -10.42 13.17 8.30
CA ARG A 124 -9.59 13.79 7.26
C ARG A 124 -8.22 13.11 7.20
N ILE A 125 -7.82 12.65 6.02
CA ILE A 125 -6.49 12.07 5.79
C ILE A 125 -5.58 13.12 5.16
N ILE A 126 -4.47 13.41 5.82
CA ILE A 126 -3.38 14.24 5.28
C ILE A 126 -2.23 13.31 4.94
N GLN A 127 -2.00 13.11 3.64
CA GLN A 127 -0.95 12.24 3.13
C GLN A 127 0.26 13.03 2.61
N GLY A 128 1.43 12.41 2.68
CA GLY A 128 2.64 12.89 2.02
C GLY A 128 3.54 11.74 1.60
N ASN A 129 3.32 11.26 0.36
CA ASN A 129 4.02 10.13 -0.25
C ASN A 129 4.04 8.84 0.61
N PRO A 130 2.89 8.40 1.18
CA PRO A 130 2.84 7.16 1.95
C PRO A 130 3.11 5.95 1.05
N CYS A 131 3.70 4.89 1.61
CA CYS A 131 3.74 3.60 0.90
C CYS A 131 2.36 2.93 0.90
N SER A 132 2.10 2.10 -0.13
CA SER A 132 0.84 1.36 -0.27
C SER A 132 0.50 0.54 0.97
N THR A 133 1.49 -0.14 1.58
CA THR A 133 1.25 -0.98 2.76
C THR A 133 0.74 -0.20 3.97
N CYS A 134 1.22 1.03 4.19
CA CYS A 134 0.71 1.88 5.27
C CYS A 134 -0.73 2.34 5.00
N LEU A 135 -1.07 2.62 3.74
CA LEU A 135 -2.44 2.95 3.34
C LEU A 135 -3.37 1.73 3.48
N THR A 136 -2.93 0.54 3.07
CA THR A 136 -3.70 -0.70 3.25
C THR A 136 -3.95 -0.99 4.73
N ALA A 137 -2.93 -0.83 5.59
CA ALA A 137 -3.10 -1.02 7.03
C ALA A 137 -4.13 -0.04 7.63
N LEU A 138 -4.10 1.23 7.20
CA LEU A 138 -5.12 2.21 7.59
C LEU A 138 -6.50 1.87 7.04
N GLY A 139 -6.59 1.43 5.78
CA GLY A 139 -7.82 1.01 5.13
C GLY A 139 -8.48 -0.15 5.87
N SER A 140 -7.72 -1.20 6.15
CA SER A 140 -8.19 -2.34 6.95
C SER A 140 -8.64 -1.92 8.34
N ALA A 141 -7.88 -1.04 9.03
CA ALA A 141 -8.28 -0.57 10.35
C ALA A 141 -9.59 0.24 10.31
N LEU A 142 -9.79 1.11 9.32
CA LEU A 142 -11.04 1.87 9.15
C LEU A 142 -12.21 0.97 8.75
N ALA A 143 -11.97 -0.10 7.98
CA ALA A 143 -12.99 -1.08 7.60
C ALA A 143 -13.60 -1.77 8.83
N SER A 144 -12.82 -2.02 9.88
CA SER A 144 -13.30 -2.54 11.16
C SER A 144 -14.30 -1.61 11.87
N PHE A 145 -14.37 -0.33 11.49
CA PHE A 145 -15.32 0.67 12.02
C PHE A 145 -16.33 1.15 10.97
N LYS A 146 -16.56 0.41 9.88
CA LYS A 146 -17.43 0.84 8.76
C LYS A 146 -18.80 1.38 9.20
N ASP A 147 -19.41 0.76 10.22
CA ASP A 147 -20.74 1.13 10.73
C ASP A 147 -20.71 2.33 11.68
N ARG A 148 -19.52 2.73 12.13
CA ARG A 148 -19.26 3.82 13.09
C ARG A 148 -18.41 4.94 12.49
N LEU A 149 -18.18 4.96 11.17
CA LEU A 149 -17.35 5.98 10.52
C LEU A 149 -17.88 7.41 10.74
N ARG A 150 -19.19 7.57 10.92
CA ARG A 150 -19.84 8.87 11.19
C ARG A 150 -19.75 9.30 12.65
N ASP A 151 -19.35 8.39 13.54
CA ASP A 151 -19.21 8.70 14.96
C ASP A 151 -17.95 9.54 15.18
N PHE A 152 -16.89 9.37 14.37
CA PHE A 152 -15.67 10.16 14.47
C PHE A 152 -15.92 11.65 14.23
N LYS A 153 -15.43 12.51 15.14
CA LYS A 153 -15.50 13.98 15.00
C LYS A 153 -14.11 14.60 14.98
N ASN A 154 -13.81 15.32 13.91
CA ASN A 154 -12.57 16.10 13.75
C ASN A 154 -11.28 15.26 13.84
N LEU A 155 -11.33 13.97 13.49
CA LEU A 155 -10.15 13.12 13.40
C LEU A 155 -9.32 13.51 12.17
N VAL A 156 -8.03 13.76 12.40
CA VAL A 156 -7.05 13.92 11.33
C VAL A 156 -6.05 12.78 11.38
N VAL A 157 -5.94 12.03 10.29
CA VAL A 157 -4.92 10.99 10.12
C VAL A 157 -3.78 11.55 9.30
N LEU A 158 -2.57 11.58 9.87
CA LEU A 158 -1.35 12.00 9.21
C LEU A 158 -0.54 10.76 8.80
N ILE A 159 -0.23 10.64 7.50
CA ILE A 159 0.43 9.43 6.96
C ILE A 159 1.42 9.75 5.83
N GLY A 160 2.59 9.12 5.87
CA GLY A 160 3.65 9.28 4.86
C GLY A 160 4.70 10.34 5.23
N PRO A 161 5.95 10.17 4.77
CA PRO A 161 7.12 10.93 5.24
C PRO A 161 7.06 12.44 5.04
N THR A 162 6.43 12.91 3.96
CA THR A 162 6.36 14.34 3.60
C THR A 162 5.08 15.01 4.09
N ALA A 163 4.24 14.28 4.83
CA ALA A 163 2.99 14.82 5.37
C ALA A 163 3.28 15.92 6.39
N LYS A 164 2.53 17.02 6.28
CA LYS A 164 2.69 18.21 7.14
C LYS A 164 1.58 18.26 8.19
N LEU A 165 1.92 18.72 9.38
CA LEU A 165 0.95 18.92 10.45
C LEU A 165 -0.15 19.89 10.00
N PRO A 166 -1.43 19.61 10.33
CA PRO A 166 -2.51 20.57 10.13
C PRO A 166 -2.35 21.79 11.03
N MET A 167 -2.94 22.92 10.63
CA MET A 167 -3.11 24.07 11.52
C MET A 167 -4.31 23.85 12.47
N GLY A 168 -4.17 24.31 13.72
CA GLY A 168 -5.23 24.25 14.74
C GLY A 168 -5.18 23.01 15.63
N ASN A 169 -6.01 23.02 16.68
CA ASN A 169 -6.10 21.92 17.64
C ASN A 169 -7.13 20.89 17.12
N ARG A 170 -6.67 19.71 16.73
CA ARG A 170 -7.51 18.61 16.21
C ARG A 170 -7.03 17.28 16.80
N LYS A 171 -7.93 16.29 16.85
CA LYS A 171 -7.57 14.92 17.22
C LYS A 171 -6.66 14.34 16.14
N LEU A 172 -5.39 14.17 16.45
CA LEU A 172 -4.37 13.81 15.48
C LEU A 172 -3.93 12.36 15.70
N LEU A 173 -4.14 11.52 14.69
CA LEU A 173 -3.59 10.17 14.60
C LEU A 173 -2.38 10.20 13.65
N ILE A 174 -1.21 9.81 14.13
CA ILE A 174 0.06 9.90 13.40
C ILE A 174 0.54 8.48 13.09
N VAL A 175 0.63 8.15 11.80
CA VAL A 175 0.82 6.76 11.35
C VAL A 175 2.21 6.56 10.73
N GLY A 176 3.01 5.71 11.38
CA GLY A 176 4.23 5.15 10.83
C GLY A 176 5.55 5.75 11.33
N THR A 177 6.63 4.97 11.24
CA THR A 177 7.98 5.36 11.72
C THR A 177 8.52 6.60 11.01
N CYS A 178 8.15 6.84 9.74
CA CYS A 178 8.57 8.01 8.98
C CYS A 178 8.06 9.34 9.58
N LEU A 179 7.02 9.30 10.42
CA LEU A 179 6.45 10.46 11.11
C LEU A 179 6.83 10.54 12.59
N LYS A 180 7.82 9.76 13.05
CA LYS A 180 8.30 9.76 14.45
C LYS A 180 8.64 11.16 14.99
N LYS A 181 9.07 12.09 14.12
CA LYS A 181 9.31 13.50 14.45
C LYS A 181 8.10 14.23 15.06
N TYR A 182 6.88 13.76 14.78
CA TYR A 182 5.64 14.35 15.31
C TYR A 182 5.02 13.55 16.46
N LYS A 183 5.70 12.52 16.99
CA LYS A 183 5.14 11.57 17.98
C LYS A 183 4.49 12.21 19.23
N HIS A 184 4.86 13.45 19.57
CA HIS A 184 4.33 14.18 20.73
C HIS A 184 3.15 15.11 20.41
N LYS A 185 2.66 15.12 19.17
CA LYS A 185 1.61 16.03 18.70
C LYS A 185 0.21 15.38 18.66
N GLY A 186 0.10 14.10 18.97
CA GLY A 186 -1.14 13.33 18.93
C GLY A 186 -0.90 11.86 19.27
N ILE A 187 -1.89 11.00 18.99
CA ILE A 187 -1.74 9.55 19.16
C ILE A 187 -0.81 9.04 18.05
N TYR A 188 0.33 8.49 18.45
CA TYR A 188 1.37 8.02 17.54
C TYR A 188 1.40 6.49 17.47
N ILE A 189 1.30 5.97 16.24
CA ILE A 189 1.40 4.53 15.96
C ILE A 189 2.70 4.26 15.22
N HIS A 190 3.59 3.51 15.88
CA HIS A 190 4.89 3.15 15.33
C HIS A 190 4.76 1.97 14.34
N GLY A 191 5.64 1.94 13.33
CA GLY A 191 5.78 0.79 12.42
C GLY A 191 6.01 1.17 10.95
N CYS A 192 6.40 0.19 10.14
CA CYS A 192 6.63 0.33 8.69
C CYS A 192 6.38 -1.01 7.96
N PRO A 193 5.11 -1.41 7.74
CA PRO A 193 3.88 -0.72 8.14
C PRO A 193 3.59 -0.84 9.65
N PRO A 194 2.71 0.00 10.21
CA PRO A 194 2.14 -0.25 11.52
C PRO A 194 1.35 -1.57 11.49
N THR A 195 1.71 -2.50 12.38
CA THR A 195 1.08 -3.83 12.47
C THR A 195 0.13 -3.89 13.66
N PRO A 196 -0.83 -4.85 13.68
CA PRO A 196 -1.65 -5.11 14.87
C PRO A 196 -0.81 -5.53 16.09
N TYR A 197 0.34 -6.17 15.85
CA TYR A 197 1.35 -6.41 16.88
C TYR A 197 1.93 -5.08 17.36
N ARG A 198 1.84 -4.77 18.65
CA ARG A 198 2.20 -3.49 19.30
C ARG A 198 3.71 -3.16 19.22
N PRO A 199 4.21 -2.52 18.16
CA PRO A 199 5.65 -2.33 18.00
C PRO A 199 6.08 -1.15 18.87
N ALA A 200 7.13 -1.32 19.68
CA ALA A 200 7.70 -0.25 20.52
C ALA A 200 6.73 0.35 21.57
N GLY A 201 5.75 -0.43 22.03
CA GLY A 201 4.82 -0.02 23.09
C GLY A 201 3.72 0.95 22.65
N THR A 202 3.62 1.27 21.35
CA THR A 202 2.44 1.95 20.80
C THR A 202 1.31 0.93 20.58
N GLY A 203 0.05 1.34 20.77
CA GLY A 203 -1.12 0.51 20.45
C GLY A 203 -1.22 0.17 18.95
N SER A 204 -2.20 -0.65 18.58
CA SER A 204 -2.56 -0.88 17.18
C SER A 204 -3.30 0.32 16.57
N LEU A 205 -3.47 0.34 15.24
CA LEU A 205 -4.33 1.34 14.59
C LEU A 205 -5.77 1.25 15.08
N GLU A 206 -6.28 0.04 15.31
CA GLU A 206 -7.64 -0.19 15.82
C GLU A 206 -7.79 0.25 17.28
N ASP A 207 -6.78 0.01 18.12
CA ASP A 207 -6.74 0.49 19.51
C ASP A 207 -6.84 2.03 19.53
N ALA A 208 -6.05 2.69 18.67
CA ALA A 208 -6.00 4.14 18.57
C ALA A 208 -7.31 4.74 18.05
N LEU A 209 -7.91 4.13 17.03
CA LEU A 209 -9.21 4.55 16.52
C LEU A 209 -10.32 4.35 17.55
N SER A 210 -10.29 3.25 18.31
CA SER A 210 -11.23 3.00 19.41
C SER A 210 -11.10 4.07 20.51
N GLN A 211 -9.87 4.41 20.90
CA GLN A 211 -9.61 5.48 21.88
C GLN A 211 -10.17 6.82 21.39
N MET A 212 -9.97 7.17 20.12
CA MET A 212 -10.47 8.42 19.54
C MET A 212 -12.00 8.54 19.59
N LEU A 213 -12.72 7.41 19.46
CA LEU A 213 -14.17 7.34 19.60
C LEU A 213 -14.64 7.43 21.06
N GLN A 214 -13.93 6.81 21.99
CA GLN A 214 -14.27 6.87 23.43
C GLN A 214 -14.11 8.27 24.01
N GLU A 215 -13.16 9.06 23.50
CA GLU A 215 -13.02 10.49 23.84
C GLU A 215 -14.15 11.37 23.23
N GLU A 216 -15.26 10.80 22.77
CA GLU A 216 -16.44 11.50 22.22
C GLU A 216 -17.77 11.16 22.90
N GLU A 217 -17.78 10.17 23.80
CA GLU A 217 -18.88 9.86 24.73
C GLU A 217 -18.75 10.70 26.02
#